data_AF-A0A2V5QMS1-F1
#
_entry.id   AF-A0A2V5QMS1-F1
#
_cell.length_a   1.000
_cell.length_b   1.000
_cell.length_c   1.000
_cell.angle_alpha   90.00
_cell.angle_beta   90.00
_cell.angle_gamma   90.00
#
_symmetry.space_group_name_H-M   'P 1'
#
loop_
_entity.id
_entity.type
_entity.pdbx_description
1 polymer ?
#
loop_
_entity_poly.entity_id
_entity_poly.type
_entity_poly.pdbx_seq_one_letter_code
_entity_poly.pdbx_strand_id
1 'polypeptide(L)'
;MRGNAPIFVDETIRALRKRYGKPTAFGRSRLYQFGDALTCSINYSKRLRGEKYFFGLAQEVADARFEYPPTCLGAFVVLICGAADKILMLPRSLVLQAMRNVITRKLDVFVEGDTYILQTTGHPKVNVTEFLNAFPAAEPQKERSAEAEPLPSADRAHLKIQSGLIRLGRAEGCSVWVPPNDRNLSYKGESFSSSTLERLPNFGFDENTRRIVQNIDVLWLIRNVIHRAFEVESTTSIYSGLLRLNDLVLAQPNNQIRLFVVAAAGRREKVFNQFIRPSFHALAGQCEFLSFEMVDDAVSRIESLKGGKALRVSGLLEGERFQLQDQYIYPTGV
;
A
#
# COMPACT_ATOMS: atom_id res chain seq x y z
N MET A 1 -7.93 33.57 -23.56
CA MET A 1 -6.64 33.08 -23.01
C MET A 1 -6.37 31.69 -23.55
N ARG A 2 -5.43 31.54 -24.50
CA ARG A 2 -4.97 30.22 -24.96
C ARG A 2 -4.40 29.49 -23.74
N GLY A 3 -5.01 28.36 -23.36
CA GLY A 3 -4.73 27.71 -22.08
C GLY A 3 -3.33 27.10 -22.06
N ASN A 4 -2.59 27.29 -20.97
CA ASN A 4 -1.27 26.69 -20.72
C ASN A 4 -1.28 25.15 -20.59
N ALA A 5 -2.43 24.51 -20.84
CA ALA A 5 -2.62 23.07 -20.72
C ALA A 5 -1.66 22.23 -21.58
N PRO A 6 -1.35 22.58 -22.85
CA PRO A 6 -0.40 21.82 -23.66
C PRO A 6 1.01 21.85 -23.05
N ILE A 7 1.44 23.01 -22.51
CA ILE A 7 2.78 23.20 -21.96
C ILE A 7 3.02 22.28 -20.76
N PHE A 8 2.10 22.26 -19.79
CA PHE A 8 2.27 21.43 -18.59
C PHE A 8 2.19 19.93 -18.88
N VAL A 9 1.37 19.53 -19.84
CA VAL A 9 1.31 18.13 -20.31
C VAL A 9 2.63 17.76 -20.98
N ASP A 10 3.16 18.60 -21.86
CA ASP A 10 4.44 18.36 -22.55
C ASP A 10 5.62 18.30 -21.57
N GLU A 11 5.65 19.17 -20.56
CA GLU A 11 6.65 19.15 -19.48
C GLU A 11 6.58 17.87 -18.67
N THR A 12 5.37 17.44 -18.30
CA THR A 12 5.13 16.18 -17.58
C THR A 12 5.60 14.99 -18.42
N ILE A 13 5.27 14.95 -19.71
CA ILE A 13 5.76 13.92 -20.64
C ILE A 13 7.29 13.95 -20.73
N ARG A 14 7.91 15.13 -20.76
CA ARG A 14 9.38 15.27 -20.75
C ARG A 14 10.00 14.72 -19.46
N ALA A 15 9.39 15.01 -18.32
CA ALA A 15 9.84 14.52 -17.02
C ALA A 15 9.72 12.99 -16.91
N LEU A 16 8.58 12.43 -17.32
CA LEU A 16 8.37 10.98 -17.39
C LEU A 16 9.31 10.32 -18.40
N ARG A 17 9.56 10.95 -19.55
CA ARG A 17 10.51 10.44 -20.56
C ARG A 17 11.92 10.35 -20.01
N LYS A 18 12.35 11.35 -19.23
CA LYS A 18 13.68 11.35 -18.58
C LYS A 18 13.81 10.20 -17.56
N ARG A 19 12.72 9.80 -16.92
CA ARG A 19 12.69 8.76 -15.88
C ARG A 19 12.51 7.34 -16.43
N TYR A 20 11.65 7.19 -17.44
CA TYR A 20 11.12 5.88 -17.87
C TYR A 20 11.34 5.57 -19.35
N GLY A 21 12.05 6.42 -20.08
CA GLY A 21 12.33 6.22 -21.49
C GLY A 21 11.26 6.78 -22.43
N LYS A 22 11.33 6.41 -23.71
CA LYS A 22 10.50 7.04 -24.76
C LYS A 22 9.01 6.67 -24.59
N PRO A 23 8.09 7.65 -24.64
CA PRO A 23 6.65 7.36 -24.62
C PRO A 23 6.16 6.84 -25.96
N THR A 24 5.26 5.86 -25.91
CA THR A 24 4.48 5.33 -27.04
C THR A 24 3.01 5.47 -26.69
N ALA A 25 2.22 6.12 -27.54
CA ALA A 25 0.77 6.20 -27.33
C ALA A 25 0.11 4.84 -27.59
N PHE A 26 -0.90 4.48 -26.79
CA PHE A 26 -1.72 3.29 -27.02
C PHE A 26 -3.20 3.61 -26.83
N GLY A 27 -4.10 2.89 -27.51
CA GLY A 27 -5.53 3.20 -27.48
C GLY A 27 -5.91 4.49 -28.20
N ARG A 28 -7.13 5.00 -27.96
CA ARG A 28 -7.70 6.18 -28.66
C ARG A 28 -7.62 7.48 -27.85
N SER A 29 -7.17 7.39 -26.61
CA SER A 29 -7.16 8.46 -25.61
C SER A 29 -5.73 8.88 -25.23
N ARG A 30 -5.57 9.78 -24.26
CA ARG A 30 -4.26 10.25 -23.75
C ARG A 30 -3.55 9.21 -22.88
N LEU A 31 -3.30 8.04 -23.46
CA LEU A 31 -2.66 6.89 -22.83
C LEU A 31 -1.25 6.69 -23.42
N TYR A 32 -0.29 6.49 -22.53
CA TYR A 32 1.13 6.42 -22.87
C TYR A 32 1.78 5.25 -22.15
N GLN A 33 2.54 4.47 -22.90
CA GLN A 33 3.45 3.47 -22.37
C GLN A 33 4.86 4.03 -22.42
N PHE A 34 5.59 3.99 -21.30
CA PHE A 34 6.98 4.41 -21.21
C PHE A 34 7.84 3.15 -21.12
N GLY A 35 8.30 2.66 -22.28
CA GLY A 35 9.05 1.40 -22.37
C GLY A 35 8.30 0.23 -21.74
N ASP A 36 9.04 -0.61 -21.01
CA ASP A 36 8.51 -1.67 -20.13
C ASP A 36 8.24 -1.19 -18.70
N ALA A 37 8.53 0.08 -18.40
CA ALA A 37 8.51 0.62 -17.04
C ALA A 37 7.08 0.82 -16.51
N LEU A 38 6.27 1.63 -17.18
CA LEU A 38 4.89 1.90 -16.75
C LEU A 38 3.98 2.28 -17.90
N THR A 39 2.68 2.13 -17.68
CA THR A 39 1.63 2.70 -18.52
C THR A 39 0.87 3.77 -17.75
N CYS A 40 0.45 4.85 -18.40
CA CYS A 40 -0.36 5.85 -17.73
C CYS A 40 -1.29 6.65 -18.64
N SER A 41 -2.34 7.21 -18.05
CA SER A 41 -3.09 8.32 -18.65
C SER A 41 -2.59 9.65 -18.12
N ILE A 42 -2.53 10.70 -18.95
CA ILE A 42 -2.11 12.04 -18.51
C ILE A 42 -3.24 13.04 -18.70
N ASN A 43 -3.71 13.61 -17.58
CA ASN A 43 -4.82 14.55 -17.54
C ASN A 43 -4.38 15.84 -16.86
N TYR A 44 -4.84 16.97 -17.40
CA TYR A 44 -4.56 18.29 -16.85
C TYR A 44 -5.86 18.98 -16.45
N SER A 45 -5.82 19.66 -15.31
CA SER A 45 -6.87 20.58 -14.92
C SER A 45 -6.26 21.89 -14.45
N LYS A 46 -6.86 23.01 -14.87
CA LYS A 46 -6.58 24.31 -14.28
C LYS A 46 -7.27 24.40 -12.91
N ARG A 47 -6.75 25.24 -12.02
CA ARG A 47 -7.44 25.53 -10.76
C ARG A 47 -8.79 26.21 -11.03
N LEU A 48 -9.86 25.64 -10.49
CA LEU A 48 -11.22 26.16 -10.51
C LEU A 48 -11.51 26.91 -9.20
N ARG A 49 -12.71 27.51 -9.10
CA ARG A 49 -13.14 28.21 -7.87
C ARG A 49 -13.18 27.23 -6.68
N GLY A 50 -12.68 27.67 -5.52
CA GLY A 50 -12.67 26.89 -4.28
C GLY A 50 -11.56 25.83 -4.17
N GLU A 51 -10.34 26.13 -4.64
CA GLU A 51 -9.18 25.21 -4.57
C GLU A 51 -9.44 23.83 -5.19
N LYS A 52 -10.19 23.79 -6.28
CA LYS A 52 -10.66 22.55 -6.92
C LYS A 52 -10.04 22.34 -8.29
N TYR A 53 -9.76 21.09 -8.64
CA TYR A 53 -9.36 20.62 -9.95
C TYR A 53 -10.36 19.57 -10.44
N PHE A 54 -10.74 19.66 -11.72
CA PHE A 54 -11.68 18.73 -12.35
C PHE A 54 -11.01 17.96 -13.49
N PHE A 55 -11.14 16.64 -13.47
CA PHE A 55 -10.59 15.74 -14.46
C PHE A 55 -11.70 14.88 -15.08
N GLY A 56 -11.78 14.91 -16.42
CA GLY A 56 -12.60 13.98 -17.18
C GLY A 56 -11.76 12.78 -17.61
N LEU A 57 -12.02 11.61 -17.03
CA LEU A 57 -11.27 10.40 -17.36
C LEU A 57 -11.71 9.83 -18.70
N ALA A 58 -10.76 9.29 -19.46
CA ALA A 58 -11.08 8.48 -20.64
C ALA A 58 -11.82 7.19 -20.24
N GLN A 59 -12.64 6.65 -21.15
CA GLN A 59 -13.42 5.43 -20.86
C GLN A 59 -12.50 4.25 -20.52
N GLU A 60 -11.38 4.14 -21.24
CA GLU A 60 -10.36 3.12 -21.06
C GLU A 60 -9.68 3.17 -19.68
N VAL A 61 -9.68 4.34 -19.02
CA VAL A 61 -9.11 4.48 -17.66
C VAL A 61 -10.06 3.91 -16.62
N ALA A 62 -11.36 4.14 -16.79
CA ALA A 62 -12.40 3.74 -15.84
C ALA A 62 -12.99 2.33 -16.10
N ASP A 63 -12.77 1.74 -17.28
CA ASP A 63 -13.21 0.37 -17.58
C ASP A 63 -12.16 -0.66 -17.11
N ALA A 64 -12.50 -1.43 -16.08
CA ALA A 64 -11.63 -2.48 -15.52
C ALA A 64 -11.33 -3.61 -16.52
N ARG A 65 -12.13 -3.77 -17.58
CA ARG A 65 -11.94 -4.80 -18.62
C ARG A 65 -10.98 -4.36 -19.72
N PHE A 66 -10.64 -3.07 -19.78
CA PHE A 66 -9.68 -2.58 -20.76
C PHE A 66 -8.26 -2.97 -20.33
N GLU A 67 -7.61 -3.80 -21.14
CA GLU A 67 -6.27 -4.31 -20.92
C GLU A 67 -5.21 -3.27 -21.29
N TYR A 68 -4.26 -3.05 -20.38
CA TYR A 68 -3.12 -2.16 -20.61
C TYR A 68 -1.91 -3.02 -20.96
N PRO A 69 -0.99 -2.53 -21.80
CA PRO A 69 0.28 -3.20 -22.01
C PRO A 69 0.98 -3.53 -20.67
N PRO A 70 1.50 -4.75 -20.49
CA PRO A 70 2.15 -5.15 -19.25
C PRO A 70 3.43 -4.34 -19.05
N THR A 71 3.68 -3.93 -17.81
CA THR A 71 4.85 -3.12 -17.41
C THR A 71 5.27 -3.48 -15.99
N CYS A 72 6.54 -3.23 -15.64
CA CYS A 72 7.11 -3.67 -14.37
C CYS A 72 6.61 -2.87 -13.15
N LEU A 73 6.27 -1.58 -13.33
CA LEU A 73 5.71 -0.73 -12.27
C LEU A 73 4.18 -0.66 -12.31
N GLY A 74 3.56 -1.13 -13.39
CA GLY A 74 2.12 -1.18 -13.56
C GLY A 74 1.49 0.07 -14.21
N ALA A 75 0.19 0.25 -13.96
CA ALA A 75 -0.65 1.25 -14.62
C ALA A 75 -1.02 2.42 -13.70
N PHE A 76 -0.90 3.65 -14.20
CA PHE A 76 -1.10 4.87 -13.43
C PHE A 76 -2.06 5.87 -14.10
N VAL A 77 -2.62 6.76 -13.30
CA VAL A 77 -3.41 7.92 -13.72
C VAL A 77 -2.69 9.16 -13.22
N VAL A 78 -2.11 9.92 -14.15
CA VAL A 78 -1.36 11.14 -13.88
C VAL A 78 -2.31 12.33 -13.95
N LEU A 79 -2.45 13.06 -12.84
CA LEU A 79 -3.29 14.25 -12.74
C LEU A 79 -2.43 15.48 -12.45
N ILE A 80 -2.35 16.39 -13.43
CA ILE A 80 -1.59 17.63 -13.33
C ILE A 80 -2.52 18.72 -12.76
N CYS A 81 -2.22 19.18 -11.55
CA CYS A 81 -3.03 20.13 -10.79
C CYS A 81 -2.53 21.57 -10.99
N GLY A 82 -2.84 22.14 -12.16
CA GLY A 82 -2.59 23.55 -12.50
C GLY A 82 -1.13 23.92 -12.79
N ALA A 83 -0.15 23.11 -12.37
CA ALA A 83 1.28 23.34 -12.60
C ALA A 83 2.05 22.01 -12.76
N ALA A 84 3.20 22.05 -13.43
CA ALA A 84 4.02 20.87 -13.72
C ALA A 84 4.76 20.29 -12.50
N ASP A 85 4.81 21.01 -11.38
CA ASP A 85 5.35 20.56 -10.09
C ASP A 85 4.24 20.07 -9.13
N LYS A 86 2.99 19.99 -9.60
CA LYS A 86 1.84 19.52 -8.83
C LYS A 86 1.20 18.33 -9.53
N ILE A 87 1.92 17.22 -9.59
CA ILE A 87 1.51 16.02 -10.32
C ILE A 87 1.08 14.94 -9.34
N LEU A 88 -0.15 14.45 -9.41
CA LEU A 88 -0.55 13.24 -8.69
C LEU A 88 -0.31 12.01 -9.55
N MET A 89 0.51 11.07 -9.06
CA MET A 89 0.78 9.77 -9.68
C MET A 89 -0.10 8.69 -9.02
N LEU A 90 -1.36 8.57 -9.43
CA LEU A 90 -2.29 7.63 -8.79
C LEU A 90 -2.19 6.24 -9.43
N PRO A 91 -2.11 5.13 -8.67
CA PRO A 91 -2.31 3.80 -9.22
C PRO A 91 -3.68 3.68 -9.90
N ARG A 92 -3.75 3.05 -11.08
CA ARG A 92 -5.02 2.86 -11.80
C ARG A 92 -6.03 2.06 -10.96
N SER A 93 -5.56 1.12 -10.14
CA SER A 93 -6.39 0.36 -9.20
C SER A 93 -7.14 1.26 -8.21
N LEU A 94 -6.46 2.26 -7.65
CA LEU A 94 -7.07 3.25 -6.75
C LEU A 94 -8.17 4.04 -7.48
N VAL A 95 -7.91 4.44 -8.72
CA VAL A 95 -8.90 5.17 -9.53
C VAL A 95 -10.09 4.28 -9.89
N LEU A 96 -9.87 3.02 -10.29
CA LEU A 96 -10.95 2.07 -10.57
C LEU A 96 -11.83 1.83 -9.33
N GLN A 97 -11.23 1.76 -8.14
CA GLN A 97 -11.97 1.64 -6.89
C GLN A 97 -12.78 2.91 -6.58
N ALA A 98 -12.18 4.10 -6.72
CA ALA A 98 -12.86 5.38 -6.51
C ALA A 98 -14.00 5.63 -7.51
N MET A 99 -13.93 5.00 -8.70
CA MET A 99 -14.94 5.09 -9.75
C MET A 99 -15.93 3.92 -9.74
N ARG A 100 -15.80 2.97 -8.79
CA ARG A 100 -16.69 1.80 -8.71
C ARG A 100 -18.12 2.27 -8.48
N ASN A 101 -19.05 1.92 -9.36
CA ASN A 101 -20.46 2.36 -9.33
C ASN A 101 -20.68 3.86 -9.59
N VAL A 102 -19.65 4.60 -10.05
CA VAL A 102 -19.81 5.96 -10.54
C VAL A 102 -20.17 5.93 -12.02
N ILE A 103 -21.38 6.37 -12.36
CA ILE A 103 -21.86 6.43 -13.75
C ILE A 103 -21.07 7.46 -14.57
N THR A 104 -20.63 8.55 -13.93
CA THR A 104 -19.87 9.61 -14.59
C THR A 104 -18.38 9.28 -14.67
N ARG A 105 -17.66 9.81 -15.68
CA ARG A 105 -16.18 9.75 -15.74
C ARG A 105 -15.50 10.97 -15.10
N LYS A 106 -16.18 11.55 -14.10
CA LYS A 106 -15.76 12.81 -13.45
C LYS A 106 -15.00 12.50 -12.17
N LEU A 107 -13.85 13.14 -12.04
CA LEU A 107 -12.97 13.01 -10.88
C LEU A 107 -12.52 14.41 -10.46
N ASP A 108 -12.81 14.74 -9.20
CA ASP A 108 -12.47 16.02 -8.61
C ASP A 108 -11.31 15.85 -7.63
N VAL A 109 -10.43 16.84 -7.58
CA VAL A 109 -9.37 16.96 -6.57
C VAL A 109 -9.52 18.32 -5.90
N PHE A 110 -9.80 18.32 -4.60
CA PHE A 110 -9.87 19.51 -3.77
C PHE A 110 -8.55 19.69 -3.04
N VAL A 111 -8.13 20.93 -2.84
CA VAL A 111 -6.94 21.27 -2.08
C VAL A 111 -7.37 22.01 -0.82
N GLU A 112 -7.06 21.40 0.33
CA GLU A 112 -7.35 21.94 1.67
C GLU A 112 -5.99 22.11 2.38
N GLY A 113 -5.43 23.32 2.37
CA GLY A 113 -4.05 23.56 2.80
C GLY A 113 -3.06 22.86 1.85
N ASP A 114 -2.19 22.02 2.41
CA ASP A 114 -1.25 21.16 1.64
C ASP A 114 -1.84 19.79 1.31
N THR A 115 -3.12 19.56 1.61
CA THR A 115 -3.77 18.26 1.43
C THR A 115 -4.54 18.21 0.11
N TYR A 116 -4.28 17.16 -0.67
CA TYR A 116 -5.01 16.85 -1.90
C TYR A 116 -6.06 15.78 -1.63
N ILE A 117 -7.33 16.11 -1.85
CA ILE A 117 -8.49 15.26 -1.60
C ILE A 117 -9.18 14.89 -2.91
N LEU A 118 -9.08 13.63 -3.29
CA LEU A 118 -9.81 13.03 -4.39
C LEU A 118 -11.28 12.82 -4.02
N GLN A 119 -12.20 13.19 -4.90
CA GLN A 119 -13.63 12.97 -4.71
C GLN A 119 -14.29 12.58 -6.03
N THR A 120 -15.17 11.59 -5.98
CA THR A 120 -16.06 11.21 -7.09
C THR A 120 -17.51 11.35 -6.64
N THR A 121 -18.44 11.38 -7.60
CA THR A 121 -19.87 11.58 -7.30
C THR A 121 -20.40 10.39 -6.50
N GLY A 122 -20.82 10.62 -5.26
CA GLY A 122 -21.42 9.57 -4.41
C GLY A 122 -20.42 8.70 -3.62
N HIS A 123 -19.13 9.00 -3.67
CA HIS A 123 -18.10 8.29 -2.89
C HIS A 123 -17.43 9.19 -1.84
N PRO A 124 -16.83 8.60 -0.81
CA PRO A 124 -16.09 9.35 0.21
C PRO A 124 -14.90 10.11 -0.40
N LYS A 125 -14.55 11.21 0.27
CA LYS A 125 -13.34 12.00 0.02
C LYS A 125 -12.10 11.17 0.40
N VAL A 126 -11.17 10.97 -0.54
CA VAL A 126 -9.94 10.21 -0.34
C VAL A 126 -8.75 11.15 -0.36
N ASN A 127 -7.97 11.21 0.72
CA ASN A 127 -6.73 11.98 0.73
C ASN A 127 -5.66 11.26 -0.10
N VAL A 128 -5.18 11.92 -1.15
CA VAL A 128 -4.20 11.43 -2.12
C VAL A 128 -2.90 12.23 -2.11
N THR A 129 -2.65 13.01 -1.05
CA THR A 129 -1.46 13.86 -0.93
C THR A 129 -0.16 13.08 -1.05
N GLU A 130 -0.13 11.82 -0.58
CA GLU A 130 1.04 10.95 -0.70
C GLU A 130 1.45 10.64 -2.13
N PHE A 131 0.53 10.78 -3.10
CA PHE A 131 0.80 10.57 -4.51
C PHE A 131 1.31 11.84 -5.22
N LEU A 132 1.40 12.96 -4.49
CA LEU A 132 1.91 14.22 -5.03
C LEU A 132 3.40 14.08 -5.32
N ASN A 133 3.74 14.18 -6.60
CA ASN A 133 5.07 14.00 -7.17
C ASN A 133 5.72 12.65 -6.82
N ALA A 134 4.91 11.64 -6.51
CA ALA A 134 5.35 10.29 -6.15
C ALA A 134 5.62 9.45 -7.41
N PHE A 135 6.75 9.69 -8.06
CA PHE A 135 7.16 8.95 -9.26
C PHE A 135 7.67 7.54 -8.88
N PRO A 136 7.02 6.44 -9.31
CA PRO A 136 7.44 5.09 -8.95
C PRO A 136 8.83 4.78 -9.53
N ALA A 137 9.73 4.17 -8.77
CA ALA A 137 11.03 3.72 -9.26
C ALA A 137 11.04 2.19 -9.35
N ALA A 138 11.64 1.64 -10.41
CA ALA A 138 11.97 0.22 -10.41
C ALA A 138 13.14 0.03 -9.45
N GLU A 139 12.99 -0.82 -8.45
CA GLU A 139 14.14 -1.30 -7.69
C GLU A 139 15.10 -1.98 -8.67
N PRO A 140 16.35 -1.54 -8.80
CA PRO A 140 17.31 -2.26 -9.61
C PRO A 140 17.51 -3.65 -8.99
N GLN A 141 17.27 -4.71 -9.77
CA GLN A 141 17.72 -6.05 -9.45
C GLN A 141 19.24 -6.00 -9.27
N LYS A 142 19.71 -5.89 -8.03
CA LYS A 142 21.14 -5.93 -7.71
C LYS A 142 21.61 -7.37 -7.78
N GLU A 143 22.41 -7.66 -8.80
CA GLU A 143 23.38 -8.74 -8.75
C GLU A 143 24.17 -8.65 -7.44
N ARG A 144 24.26 -9.81 -6.78
CA ARG A 144 24.98 -10.01 -5.54
C ARG A 144 26.46 -9.73 -5.75
N SER A 145 27.00 -8.76 -5.03
CA SER A 145 28.38 -8.82 -4.56
C SER A 145 28.47 -8.20 -3.16
N ALA A 146 29.28 -8.87 -2.36
CA ALA A 146 29.36 -8.76 -0.91
C ALA A 146 30.03 -7.45 -0.44
N GLU A 147 29.77 -7.14 0.83
CA GLU A 147 30.56 -6.29 1.71
C GLU A 147 30.72 -4.80 1.36
N ALA A 148 29.75 -4.03 1.86
CA ALA A 148 29.97 -2.86 2.70
C ALA A 148 28.63 -2.60 3.40
N GLU A 149 28.58 -2.24 4.69
CA GLU A 149 27.33 -1.82 5.33
C GLU A 149 26.97 -0.40 4.87
N PRO A 150 25.79 -0.19 4.25
CA PRO A 150 25.17 1.12 4.19
C PRO A 150 23.87 1.07 5.02
N LEU A 151 23.46 2.24 5.53
CA LEU A 151 22.16 2.47 6.14
C LEU A 151 21.05 1.73 5.36
N PRO A 152 20.10 1.06 6.04
CA PRO A 152 19.12 0.22 5.36
C PRO A 152 18.30 1.07 4.38
N SER A 153 18.37 0.75 3.08
CA SER A 153 17.32 1.17 2.16
C SER A 153 15.98 0.69 2.70
N ALA A 154 14.92 1.44 2.45
CA ALA A 154 13.63 1.14 3.06
C ALA A 154 13.06 -0.22 2.60
N ASP A 155 13.48 -0.75 1.46
CA ASP A 155 13.16 -2.12 1.01
C ASP A 155 13.96 -3.18 1.79
N ARG A 156 15.19 -2.86 2.19
CA ARG A 156 15.99 -3.72 3.09
C ARG A 156 15.42 -3.74 4.50
N ALA A 157 14.84 -2.64 4.97
CA ALA A 157 14.13 -2.58 6.24
C ALA A 157 12.84 -3.42 6.20
N HIS A 158 12.04 -3.30 5.14
CA HIS A 158 10.86 -4.15 4.91
C HIS A 158 11.22 -5.63 4.99
N LEU A 159 12.22 -6.05 4.19
CA LEU A 159 12.68 -7.42 4.11
C LEU A 159 13.20 -7.94 5.46
N LYS A 160 13.98 -7.12 6.19
CA LYS A 160 14.48 -7.46 7.52
C LYS A 160 13.32 -7.72 8.49
N ILE A 161 12.32 -6.85 8.51
CA ILE A 161 11.19 -6.95 9.43
C ILE A 161 10.28 -8.13 9.08
N GLN A 162 9.98 -8.36 7.80
CA GLN A 162 9.29 -9.58 7.37
C GLN A 162 10.03 -10.84 7.81
N SER A 163 11.36 -10.89 7.63
CA SER A 163 12.19 -12.01 8.11
C SER A 163 12.06 -12.20 9.63
N GLY A 164 12.10 -11.11 10.40
CA GLY A 164 11.89 -11.13 11.84
C GLY A 164 10.53 -11.72 12.23
N LEU A 165 9.45 -11.24 11.59
CA LEU A 165 8.08 -11.72 11.83
C LEU A 165 7.90 -13.20 11.46
N ILE A 166 8.56 -13.69 10.40
CA ILE A 166 8.57 -15.13 10.07
C ILE A 166 9.20 -15.92 11.20
N ARG A 167 10.38 -15.50 11.68
CA ARG A 167 11.10 -16.19 12.74
C ARG A 167 10.31 -16.21 14.05
N LEU A 168 9.70 -15.09 14.41
CA LEU A 168 8.84 -14.96 15.59
C LEU A 168 7.60 -15.86 15.49
N GLY A 169 6.89 -15.83 14.36
CA GLY A 169 5.70 -16.66 14.17
C GLY A 169 6.01 -18.15 14.27
N ARG A 170 7.14 -18.59 13.71
CA ARG A 170 7.60 -19.98 13.84
C ARG A 170 7.98 -20.34 15.27
N ALA A 171 8.61 -19.41 16.01
CA ALA A 171 8.93 -19.59 17.43
C ALA A 171 7.68 -19.70 18.32
N GLU A 172 6.59 -19.00 17.98
CA GLU A 172 5.28 -19.16 18.64
C GLU A 172 4.53 -20.45 18.23
N GLY A 173 5.09 -21.23 17.29
CA GLY A 173 4.48 -22.46 16.78
C GLY A 173 3.38 -22.21 15.73
N CYS A 174 3.34 -21.03 15.13
CA CYS A 174 2.42 -20.70 14.05
C CYS A 174 2.93 -21.20 12.69
N SER A 175 2.00 -21.46 11.78
CA SER A 175 2.28 -21.50 10.35
C SER A 175 2.30 -20.07 9.83
N VAL A 176 3.35 -19.68 9.10
CA VAL A 176 3.50 -18.31 8.60
C VAL A 176 3.25 -18.26 7.11
N TRP A 177 2.55 -17.24 6.62
CA TRP A 177 2.38 -16.93 5.21
C TRP A 177 2.97 -15.55 4.89
N VAL A 178 3.50 -15.41 3.67
CA VAL A 178 3.95 -14.16 3.07
C VAL A 178 3.43 -14.06 1.62
N PRO A 179 3.33 -12.87 1.03
CA PRO A 179 2.86 -12.69 -0.34
C PRO A 179 3.64 -13.54 -1.35
N PRO A 180 2.99 -14.01 -2.42
CA PRO A 180 3.67 -14.79 -3.46
C PRO A 180 4.90 -14.08 -4.07
N ASN A 181 4.84 -12.76 -4.20
CA ASN A 181 5.93 -11.95 -4.74
C ASN A 181 7.17 -11.94 -3.82
N ASP A 182 6.96 -12.03 -2.51
CA ASP A 182 8.03 -11.94 -1.50
C ASP A 182 8.61 -13.31 -1.17
N ARG A 183 7.98 -14.38 -1.65
CA ARG A 183 8.32 -15.75 -1.27
C ARG A 183 9.69 -16.23 -1.72
N ASN A 184 10.17 -15.71 -2.84
CA ASN A 184 11.51 -16.02 -3.36
C ASN A 184 12.61 -15.16 -2.71
N LEU A 185 12.25 -14.27 -1.78
CA LEU A 185 13.21 -13.45 -1.08
C LEU A 185 13.95 -14.26 0.01
N SER A 186 15.13 -13.76 0.34
CA SER A 186 15.99 -14.34 1.36
C SER A 186 16.63 -13.24 2.18
N TYR A 187 16.75 -13.44 3.48
CA TYR A 187 17.43 -12.51 4.39
C TYR A 187 18.44 -13.28 5.24
N LYS A 188 19.69 -12.78 5.29
CA LYS A 188 20.82 -13.43 5.98
C LYS A 188 20.98 -14.94 5.69
N GLY A 189 20.71 -15.34 4.43
CA GLY A 189 20.84 -16.73 3.99
C GLY A 189 19.62 -17.62 4.27
N GLU A 190 18.62 -17.13 4.99
CA GLU A 190 17.36 -17.84 5.22
C GLU A 190 16.34 -17.48 4.12
N SER A 191 15.86 -18.49 3.39
CA SER A 191 14.84 -18.34 2.35
C SER A 191 13.44 -18.30 2.95
N PHE A 192 12.60 -17.35 2.53
CA PHE A 192 11.23 -17.25 3.03
C PHE A 192 10.40 -18.48 2.64
N SER A 193 10.59 -18.99 1.43
CA SER A 193 9.91 -20.19 0.93
C SER A 193 10.09 -21.43 1.81
N SER A 194 11.22 -21.54 2.53
CA SER A 194 11.52 -22.68 3.41
C SER A 194 10.81 -22.62 4.76
N SER A 195 10.41 -21.42 5.18
CA SER A 195 9.89 -21.13 6.51
C SER A 195 8.43 -20.67 6.51
N THR A 196 7.79 -20.63 5.34
CA THR A 196 6.42 -20.15 5.12
C THR A 196 5.58 -21.18 4.38
N LEU A 197 4.27 -21.05 4.47
CA LEU A 197 3.29 -21.92 3.83
C LEU A 197 3.35 -21.81 2.30
N GLU A 198 3.13 -22.94 1.62
CA GLU A 198 3.13 -22.95 0.16
C GLU A 198 1.85 -22.42 -0.47
N ARG A 199 0.73 -22.70 0.17
CA ARG A 199 -0.57 -22.20 -0.24
C ARG A 199 -1.30 -21.74 1.01
N LEU A 200 -1.94 -20.60 0.89
CA LEU A 200 -2.85 -20.10 1.91
C LEU A 200 -4.04 -21.09 2.01
N PRO A 201 -4.46 -21.51 3.22
CA PRO A 201 -5.66 -22.31 3.39
C PRO A 201 -6.89 -21.64 2.80
N ASN A 202 -7.88 -22.45 2.40
CA ASN A 202 -9.15 -21.90 1.96
C ASN A 202 -9.98 -21.47 3.18
N PHE A 203 -10.18 -20.17 3.35
CA PHE A 203 -10.98 -19.58 4.42
C PHE A 203 -12.44 -19.30 4.02
N GLY A 204 -12.86 -19.74 2.83
CA GLY A 204 -14.18 -19.44 2.29
C GLY A 204 -14.30 -18.03 1.68
N PHE A 205 -13.17 -17.38 1.38
CA PHE A 205 -13.15 -16.10 0.68
C PHE A 205 -13.61 -16.24 -0.76
N ASP A 206 -14.32 -15.23 -1.25
CA ASP A 206 -14.44 -15.04 -2.69
C ASP A 206 -13.05 -14.73 -3.30
N GLU A 207 -12.93 -14.94 -4.61
CA GLU A 207 -11.65 -14.83 -5.31
C GLU A 207 -11.04 -13.42 -5.24
N ASN A 208 -11.85 -12.36 -5.19
CA ASN A 208 -11.35 -11.00 -5.08
C ASN A 208 -10.76 -10.74 -3.69
N THR A 209 -11.50 -11.09 -2.63
CA THR A 209 -11.02 -10.99 -1.25
C THR A 209 -9.76 -11.83 -1.03
N ARG A 210 -9.72 -13.06 -1.58
CA ARG A 210 -8.54 -13.93 -1.51
C ARG A 210 -7.30 -13.27 -2.11
N ARG A 211 -7.45 -12.59 -3.27
CA ARG A 211 -6.34 -11.86 -3.93
C ARG A 211 -5.85 -10.66 -3.11
N ILE A 212 -6.72 -10.04 -2.33
CA ILE A 212 -6.35 -8.93 -1.45
C ILE A 212 -5.62 -9.47 -0.22
N VAL A 213 -6.23 -10.42 0.49
CA VAL A 213 -5.70 -10.99 1.74
C VAL A 213 -4.37 -11.72 1.53
N GLN A 214 -4.19 -12.43 0.41
CA GLN A 214 -2.92 -13.12 0.14
C GLN A 214 -1.72 -12.17 -0.01
N ASN A 215 -1.98 -10.89 -0.27
CA ASN A 215 -0.96 -9.86 -0.38
C ASN A 215 -0.72 -9.13 0.94
N ILE A 216 -1.33 -9.52 2.07
CA ILE A 216 -0.90 -9.03 3.39
C ILE A 216 0.51 -9.54 3.68
N ASP A 217 1.38 -8.63 4.13
CA ASP A 217 2.84 -8.86 4.16
C ASP A 217 3.25 -10.06 5.02
N VAL A 218 2.60 -10.26 6.18
CA VAL A 218 2.77 -11.49 6.97
C VAL A 218 1.45 -11.90 7.63
N LEU A 219 1.09 -13.19 7.52
CA LEU A 219 -0.01 -13.79 8.28
C LEU A 219 0.52 -14.92 9.17
N TRP A 220 0.05 -14.98 10.40
CA TRP A 220 0.27 -16.10 11.32
C TRP A 220 -1.01 -16.90 11.48
N LEU A 221 -0.90 -18.21 11.28
CA LEU A 221 -2.01 -19.14 11.32
C LEU A 221 -1.80 -20.19 12.41
N ILE A 222 -2.88 -20.48 13.14
CA ILE A 222 -2.98 -21.60 14.08
C ILE A 222 -4.09 -22.51 13.59
N ARG A 223 -3.78 -23.78 13.31
CA ARG A 223 -4.76 -24.77 12.81
C ARG A 223 -5.58 -24.27 11.61
N ASN A 224 -4.91 -23.63 10.63
CA ASN A 224 -5.53 -23.05 9.44
C ASN A 224 -6.54 -21.92 9.72
N VAL A 225 -6.44 -21.23 10.85
CA VAL A 225 -7.18 -20.00 11.15
C VAL A 225 -6.18 -18.87 11.28
N ILE A 226 -6.45 -17.74 10.64
CA ILE A 226 -5.61 -16.54 10.78
C ILE A 226 -5.73 -16.03 12.21
N HIS A 227 -4.62 -16.05 12.94
CA HIS A 227 -4.53 -15.58 14.31
C HIS A 227 -4.02 -14.15 14.38
N ARG A 228 -3.02 -13.81 13.54
CA ARG A 228 -2.44 -12.46 13.45
C ARG A 228 -2.17 -12.08 12.00
N ALA A 229 -2.31 -10.80 11.69
CA ALA A 229 -1.99 -10.22 10.40
C ALA A 229 -1.13 -8.96 10.57
N PHE A 230 -0.07 -8.84 9.77
CA PHE A 230 0.90 -7.75 9.85
C PHE A 230 1.08 -7.09 8.49
N GLU A 231 0.96 -5.77 8.48
CA GLU A 231 1.32 -4.90 7.36
C GLU A 231 2.58 -4.12 7.74
N VAL A 232 3.64 -4.23 6.94
CA VAL A 232 4.96 -3.67 7.21
C VAL A 232 5.16 -2.42 6.35
N GLU A 233 5.16 -1.26 6.99
CA GLU A 233 5.19 0.03 6.34
C GLU A 233 6.59 0.65 6.38
N SER A 234 7.37 0.44 5.31
CA SER A 234 8.69 1.08 5.12
C SER A 234 8.68 2.13 3.99
N THR A 235 8.12 1.81 2.82
CA THR A 235 8.04 2.66 1.61
C THR A 235 6.64 2.75 1.01
N THR A 236 5.77 1.78 1.29
CA THR A 236 4.39 1.71 0.79
C THR A 236 3.49 2.79 1.39
N SER A 237 2.34 3.02 0.74
CA SER A 237 1.28 3.87 1.29
C SER A 237 0.60 3.14 2.44
N ILE A 238 0.66 3.70 3.66
CA ILE A 238 -0.02 3.17 4.85
C ILE A 238 -1.50 2.87 4.55
N TYR A 239 -2.11 3.67 3.67
CA TYR A 239 -3.50 3.52 3.27
C TYR A 239 -3.80 2.17 2.60
N SER A 240 -2.93 1.67 1.72
CA SER A 240 -3.16 0.39 1.02
C SER A 240 -3.02 -0.82 1.94
N GLY A 241 -2.09 -0.77 2.90
CA GLY A 241 -1.96 -1.81 3.92
C GLY A 241 -3.22 -1.88 4.80
N LEU A 242 -3.68 -0.72 5.27
CA LEU A 242 -4.91 -0.65 6.08
C LEU A 242 -6.16 -1.14 5.34
N LEU A 243 -6.27 -0.90 4.03
CA LEU A 243 -7.37 -1.45 3.23
C LEU A 243 -7.33 -2.98 3.18
N ARG A 244 -6.15 -3.59 2.97
CA ARG A 244 -5.99 -5.06 2.99
C ARG A 244 -6.43 -5.66 4.33
N LEU A 245 -6.08 -5.02 5.44
CA LEU A 245 -6.51 -5.44 6.79
C LEU A 245 -8.02 -5.27 6.99
N ASN A 246 -8.60 -4.18 6.49
CA ASN A 246 -10.04 -3.94 6.58
C ASN A 246 -10.84 -5.01 5.80
N ASP A 247 -10.40 -5.35 4.58
CA ASP A 247 -11.02 -6.40 3.77
C ASP A 247 -10.95 -7.77 4.48
N LEU A 248 -9.85 -8.07 5.19
CA LEU A 248 -9.73 -9.28 6.00
C LEU A 248 -10.77 -9.33 7.14
N VAL A 249 -10.94 -8.23 7.88
CA VAL A 249 -11.91 -8.15 8.99
C VAL A 249 -13.34 -8.31 8.48
N LEU A 250 -13.68 -7.63 7.38
CA LEU A 250 -15.01 -7.73 6.77
C LEU A 250 -15.29 -9.15 6.25
N ALA A 251 -14.28 -9.86 5.78
CA ALA A 251 -14.40 -11.23 5.31
C ALA A 251 -14.49 -12.27 6.43
N GLN A 252 -14.02 -11.95 7.65
CA GLN A 252 -14.04 -12.85 8.82
C GLN A 252 -14.53 -12.13 10.09
N PRO A 253 -15.77 -11.60 10.13
CA PRO A 253 -16.24 -10.76 11.24
C PRO A 253 -16.32 -11.50 12.58
N ASN A 254 -16.44 -12.83 12.56
CA ASN A 254 -16.55 -13.66 13.78
C ASN A 254 -15.18 -14.15 14.31
N ASN A 255 -14.08 -13.92 13.59
CA ASN A 255 -12.76 -14.35 14.03
C ASN A 255 -12.05 -13.23 14.77
N GLN A 256 -11.50 -13.55 15.93
CA GLN A 256 -10.64 -12.62 16.69
C GLN A 256 -9.23 -12.62 16.08
N ILE A 257 -9.06 -11.87 15.00
CA ILE A 257 -7.76 -11.67 14.34
C ILE A 257 -7.09 -10.44 14.96
N ARG A 258 -5.88 -10.60 15.50
CA ARG A 258 -5.08 -9.43 15.93
C ARG A 258 -4.38 -8.82 14.72
N LEU A 259 -4.55 -7.53 14.53
CA LEU A 259 -4.05 -6.82 13.34
C LEU A 259 -2.94 -5.88 13.76
N PHE A 260 -1.89 -5.80 12.96
CA PHE A 260 -0.72 -5.00 13.28
C PHE A 260 -0.28 -4.17 12.08
N VAL A 261 -0.01 -2.88 12.33
CA VAL A 261 0.78 -2.05 11.43
C VAL A 261 2.18 -1.92 12.01
N VAL A 262 3.16 -2.43 11.28
CA VAL A 262 4.56 -2.48 11.69
C VAL A 262 5.33 -1.41 10.94
N ALA A 263 5.84 -0.38 11.59
CA ALA A 263 6.55 0.71 10.92
C ALA A 263 7.71 1.26 11.74
N ALA A 264 8.58 2.07 11.14
CA ALA A 264 9.56 2.83 11.90
C ALA A 264 8.85 3.76 12.91
N ALA A 265 9.43 3.97 14.10
CA ALA A 265 8.83 4.79 15.15
C ALA A 265 8.42 6.21 14.67
N GLY A 266 9.22 6.84 13.81
CA GLY A 266 8.91 8.15 13.20
C GLY A 266 7.69 8.17 12.27
N ARG A 267 7.12 7.01 11.92
CA ARG A 267 5.87 6.89 11.15
C ARG A 267 4.63 6.67 12.02
N ARG A 268 4.78 6.50 13.35
CA ARG A 268 3.67 6.26 14.28
C ARG A 268 2.54 7.30 14.14
N GLU A 269 2.88 8.59 14.10
CA GLU A 269 1.90 9.66 13.94
C GLU A 269 1.19 9.60 12.58
N LYS A 270 1.91 9.22 11.52
CA LYS A 270 1.31 9.02 10.19
C LYS A 270 0.30 7.89 10.19
N VAL A 271 0.60 6.79 10.88
CA VAL A 271 -0.31 5.65 11.05
C VAL A 271 -1.53 6.08 11.88
N PHE A 272 -1.33 6.78 12.99
CA PHE A 272 -2.42 7.33 13.80
C PHE A 272 -3.35 8.24 12.97
N ASN A 273 -2.77 9.13 12.15
CA ASN A 273 -3.53 10.02 11.25
C ASN A 273 -4.32 9.27 10.17
N GLN A 274 -3.99 8.00 9.87
CA GLN A 274 -4.85 7.15 9.06
C GLN A 274 -5.99 6.56 9.88
N PHE A 275 -5.73 6.09 11.10
CA PHE A 275 -6.75 5.47 11.95
C PHE A 275 -7.87 6.42 12.41
N ILE A 276 -7.58 7.72 12.57
CA ILE A 276 -8.61 8.72 12.87
C ILE A 276 -9.60 8.94 11.71
N ARG A 277 -9.34 8.40 10.52
CA ARG A 277 -10.23 8.55 9.36
C ARG A 277 -11.49 7.71 9.57
N PRO A 278 -12.69 8.23 9.23
CA PRO A 278 -13.95 7.49 9.38
C PRO A 278 -13.92 6.08 8.77
N SER A 279 -13.28 5.94 7.61
CA SER A 279 -13.19 4.68 6.87
C SER A 279 -12.45 3.56 7.62
N PHE A 280 -11.61 3.89 8.60
CA PHE A 280 -10.84 2.91 9.38
C PHE A 280 -11.23 2.87 10.85
N HIS A 281 -12.31 3.54 11.26
CA HIS A 281 -12.69 3.61 12.66
C HIS A 281 -12.99 2.23 13.26
N ALA A 282 -13.71 1.38 12.51
CA ALA A 282 -13.98 0.00 12.92
C ALA A 282 -12.70 -0.87 13.01
N LEU A 283 -11.68 -0.56 12.20
CA LEU A 283 -10.38 -1.22 12.18
C LEU A 283 -9.48 -0.72 13.33
N ALA A 284 -9.54 0.58 13.65
CA ALA A 284 -8.66 1.24 14.61
C ALA A 284 -8.73 0.62 16.01
N GLY A 285 -9.93 0.23 16.46
CA GLY A 285 -10.10 -0.44 17.77
C GLY A 285 -9.51 -1.86 17.84
N GLN A 286 -9.20 -2.47 16.70
CA GLN A 286 -8.70 -3.84 16.58
C GLN A 286 -7.24 -3.91 16.13
N CYS A 287 -6.68 -2.79 15.66
CA CYS A 287 -5.35 -2.73 15.09
C CYS A 287 -4.34 -2.11 16.05
N GLU A 288 -3.17 -2.74 16.14
CA GLU A 288 -2.08 -2.39 17.03
C GLU A 288 -0.88 -1.86 16.21
N PHE A 289 -0.20 -0.86 16.73
CA PHE A 289 1.05 -0.36 16.16
C PHE A 289 2.25 -1.09 16.75
N LEU A 290 3.14 -1.57 15.90
CA LEU A 290 4.44 -2.12 16.30
C LEU A 290 5.55 -1.31 15.65
N SER A 291 6.56 -0.96 16.44
CA SER A 291 7.75 -0.35 15.89
C SER A 291 8.71 -1.42 15.35
N PHE A 292 9.58 -1.05 14.41
CA PHE A 292 10.64 -1.94 13.93
C PHE A 292 11.56 -2.43 15.06
N GLU A 293 11.84 -1.55 16.01
CA GLU A 293 12.66 -1.85 17.19
C GLU A 293 12.01 -2.93 18.06
N MET A 294 10.69 -2.91 18.23
CA MET A 294 9.98 -3.96 18.99
C MET A 294 10.10 -5.34 18.34
N VAL A 295 10.06 -5.40 17.01
CA VAL A 295 10.25 -6.66 16.27
C VAL A 295 11.69 -7.14 16.41
N ASP A 296 12.66 -6.24 16.26
CA ASP A 296 14.09 -6.55 16.43
C ASP A 296 14.39 -7.08 17.83
N ASP A 297 13.89 -6.41 18.88
CA ASP A 297 14.05 -6.82 20.28
C ASP A 297 13.45 -8.22 20.53
N ALA A 298 12.26 -8.48 20.01
CA ALA A 298 11.63 -9.79 20.12
C ALA A 298 12.46 -10.89 19.43
N VAL A 299 13.04 -10.59 18.25
CA VAL A 299 13.93 -11.52 17.54
C VAL A 299 15.19 -11.80 18.36
N SER A 300 15.82 -10.78 18.92
CA SER A 300 17.01 -10.96 19.77
C SER A 300 16.71 -11.78 21.03
N ARG A 301 15.53 -11.61 21.64
CA ARG A 301 15.08 -12.43 22.77
C ARG A 301 15.00 -13.91 22.39
N ILE A 302 14.36 -14.25 21.27
CA ILE A 302 14.28 -15.67 20.85
C ILE A 302 15.65 -16.25 20.45
N GLU A 303 16.57 -15.44 19.93
CA GLU A 303 17.94 -15.88 19.65
C GLU A 303 18.69 -16.23 20.93
N SER A 304 18.57 -15.41 21.98
CA SER A 304 19.19 -15.68 23.28
C SER A 304 18.64 -16.94 23.95
N LEU A 305 17.38 -17.29 23.68
CA LEU A 305 16.71 -18.47 24.24
C LEU A 305 17.04 -19.78 23.52
N LYS A 306 17.51 -19.75 22.27
CA LYS A 306 17.85 -20.95 21.48
C LYS A 306 18.98 -21.81 22.09
N GLY A 307 19.71 -21.32 23.10
CA GLY A 307 20.69 -22.10 23.87
C GLY A 307 20.08 -23.03 24.93
N GLY A 308 18.81 -22.88 25.27
CA GLY A 308 18.06 -23.76 26.18
C GLY A 308 16.96 -24.52 25.43
N LYS A 309 16.55 -25.70 25.94
CA LYS A 309 15.52 -26.58 25.35
C LYS A 309 14.34 -25.83 24.71
N ALA A 310 13.75 -26.41 23.66
CA ALA A 310 12.59 -25.93 22.91
C ALA A 310 11.40 -25.50 23.80
N LEU A 311 11.45 -24.26 24.29
CA LEU A 311 10.33 -23.59 24.95
C LEU A 311 9.49 -22.91 23.87
N ARG A 312 8.19 -23.22 23.85
CA ARG A 312 7.23 -22.42 23.10
C ARG A 312 7.09 -21.08 23.80
N VAL A 313 7.53 -20.01 23.13
CA VAL A 313 7.39 -18.65 23.64
C VAL A 313 6.11 -18.07 23.04
N SER A 314 5.26 -17.49 23.87
CA SER A 314 4.01 -16.85 23.45
C SER A 314 3.99 -15.39 23.87
N GLY A 315 3.30 -14.54 23.11
CA GLY A 315 3.18 -13.13 23.45
C GLY A 315 4.45 -12.35 23.15
N LEU A 316 5.21 -12.77 22.13
CA LEU A 316 6.46 -12.12 21.74
C LEU A 316 6.25 -10.69 21.22
N LEU A 317 5.07 -10.42 20.66
CA LEU A 317 4.68 -9.13 20.13
C LEU A 317 3.35 -8.67 20.75
N GLU A 318 3.40 -7.52 21.41
CA GLU A 318 2.24 -6.74 21.82
C GLU A 318 2.45 -5.33 21.30
N GLY A 319 1.48 -4.82 20.54
CA GLY A 319 1.59 -3.49 19.96
C GLY A 319 0.80 -2.47 20.77
N GLU A 320 1.07 -1.22 20.48
CA GLU A 320 0.31 -0.11 21.03
C GLU A 320 -1.08 -0.04 20.37
N ARG A 321 -2.14 -0.02 21.18
CA ARG A 321 -3.47 0.33 20.69
C ARG A 321 -3.67 1.83 20.73
N PHE A 322 -4.06 2.41 19.60
CA PHE A 322 -4.44 3.80 19.58
C PHE A 322 -5.78 3.99 20.29
N GLN A 323 -5.80 4.81 21.34
CA GLN A 323 -7.04 5.27 21.94
C GLN A 323 -7.53 6.50 21.18
N LEU A 324 -8.58 6.33 20.39
CA LEU A 324 -9.27 7.44 19.75
C LEU A 324 -10.08 8.19 20.82
N GLN A 325 -9.78 9.46 21.03
CA GLN A 325 -10.59 10.33 21.89
C GLN A 325 -11.97 10.56 21.24
N ASP A 326 -13.00 10.78 22.06
CA ASP A 326 -14.39 10.95 21.61
C ASP A 326 -14.57 12.02 20.52
N GLN A 327 -13.72 13.05 20.51
CA GLN A 327 -13.72 14.09 19.48
C GLN A 327 -13.37 13.60 18.06
N TYR A 328 -12.74 12.43 17.92
CA TYR A 328 -12.43 11.78 16.65
C TYR A 328 -13.43 10.67 16.31
N ILE A 329 -14.38 10.37 17.20
CA ILE A 329 -15.45 9.39 17.00
C ILE A 329 -16.59 10.09 16.26
N TYR A 330 -16.64 9.90 14.94
CA TYR A 330 -17.76 10.40 14.16
C TYR A 330 -19.07 9.74 14.62
N PRO A 331 -20.17 10.50 14.80
CA PRO A 331 -21.45 9.92 15.14
C PRO A 331 -21.86 8.96 14.03
N THR A 332 -21.95 7.67 14.36
CA THR A 332 -22.51 6.66 13.46
C THR A 332 -23.98 7.01 13.28
N GLY A 333 -24.35 7.46 12.08
CA GLY A 333 -25.74 7.68 11.73
C GLY A 333 -26.53 6.40 11.93
N VAL A 334 -27.60 6.48 12.72
CA VAL A 334 -28.63 5.43 12.87
C VAL A 334 -29.41 5.30 11.57
#